data_AF-A0A3D1NAU4-F1
#
_entry.id   AF-A0A3D1NAU4-F1
#
_cell.length_a   1.000
_cell.length_b   1.000
_cell.length_c   1.000
_cell.angle_alpha   90.00
_cell.angle_beta   90.00
_cell.angle_gamma   90.00
#
_symmetry.space_group_name_H-M   'P 1'
#
loop_
_entity.id
_entity.type
_entity.pdbx_description
1 polymer ?
#
loop_
_entity_poly.entity_id
_entity_poly.type
_entity_poly.pdbx_seq_one_letter_code
_entity_poly.pdbx_strand_id
1 'polypeptide(L)'
;MSLKGQKTTTTSLDWDVFKSLISKLERDKNYKYCLLISTGVFTGLRISDLLQLRFSQFEGNEYLIIVEQKTKKTRKIKINPDLRSIISRIKIQMGVTDNNQYIFVNRYGTKPIDKSWVNVNLKMIFKQYGVECEGNISSHLFRKTLGNRVLKLNNFSNESVVLLMELFGHSSISITKNYLGIREREVMSVYDSLRI
;
A
#
# COMPACT_ATOMS: atom_id res chain seq x y z
N MET A 1 -22.79 -4.84 9.12
CA MET A 1 -22.74 -5.82 8.00
C MET A 1 -22.92 -5.04 6.71
N SER A 2 -22.18 -5.34 5.63
CA SER A 2 -22.43 -4.66 4.35
C SER A 2 -23.74 -5.15 3.75
N LEU A 3 -24.41 -4.29 2.99
CA LEU A 3 -25.64 -4.63 2.29
C LEU A 3 -25.36 -5.71 1.22
N LYS A 4 -26.33 -6.60 1.01
CA LYS A 4 -26.29 -7.65 -0.02
C LYS A 4 -26.11 -6.98 -1.39
N GLY A 5 -25.05 -7.32 -2.12
CA GLY A 5 -24.73 -6.76 -3.44
C GLY A 5 -23.65 -5.66 -3.48
N GLN A 6 -23.15 -5.16 -2.34
CA GLN A 6 -21.99 -4.27 -2.35
C GLN A 6 -20.70 -5.06 -2.62
N LYS A 7 -19.92 -4.66 -3.64
CA LYS A 7 -18.52 -5.07 -3.78
C LYS A 7 -17.74 -4.56 -2.56
N THR A 8 -17.57 -5.40 -1.55
CA THR A 8 -16.85 -5.07 -0.32
C THR A 8 -15.34 -5.10 -0.49
N THR A 9 -14.86 -5.70 -1.57
CA THR A 9 -13.44 -5.90 -1.86
C THR A 9 -12.80 -4.60 -2.33
N THR A 10 -11.72 -4.22 -1.65
CA THR A 10 -10.79 -3.20 -2.15
C THR A 10 -9.95 -3.79 -3.26
N THR A 11 -9.68 -3.04 -4.33
CA THR A 11 -8.80 -3.46 -5.44
C THR A 11 -7.44 -2.79 -5.36
N SER A 12 -6.57 -3.06 -6.35
CA SER A 12 -5.26 -2.43 -6.51
C SER A 12 -5.34 -1.24 -7.48
N LEU A 13 -4.44 -0.27 -7.31
CA LEU A 13 -4.15 0.69 -8.37
C LEU A 13 -3.36 0.04 -9.50
N ASP A 14 -3.60 0.46 -10.73
CA ASP A 14 -2.63 0.25 -11.79
C ASP A 14 -1.34 1.04 -11.51
N TRP A 15 -0.20 0.52 -11.96
CA TRP A 15 1.11 1.10 -11.64
C TRP A 15 1.30 2.50 -12.22
N ASP A 16 0.77 2.74 -13.43
CA ASP A 16 0.90 4.07 -14.05
C ASP A 16 -0.03 5.08 -13.38
N VAL A 17 -1.23 4.66 -12.98
CA VAL A 17 -2.14 5.46 -12.16
C VAL A 17 -1.51 5.79 -10.80
N PHE A 18 -0.86 4.82 -10.16
CA PHE A 18 -0.12 5.04 -8.92
C PHE A 18 0.99 6.09 -9.10
N LYS A 19 1.86 5.94 -10.10
CA LYS A 19 2.92 6.93 -10.39
C LYS A 19 2.33 8.32 -10.63
N SER A 20 1.30 8.41 -11.47
CA SER A 20 0.61 9.68 -11.79
C SER A 20 0.03 10.33 -10.54
N LEU A 21 -0.62 9.56 -9.66
CA LEU A 21 -1.17 10.08 -8.41
C LEU A 21 -0.08 10.61 -7.48
N ILE A 22 1.04 9.89 -7.31
CA ILE A 22 2.17 10.34 -6.49
C ILE A 22 2.74 11.67 -7.01
N SER A 23 2.99 11.77 -8.32
CA SER A 23 3.49 13.01 -8.94
C SER A 23 2.51 14.19 -8.76
N LYS A 24 1.20 13.96 -8.92
CA LYS A 24 0.19 15.01 -8.72
C LYS A 24 0.11 15.44 -7.25
N LEU A 25 0.10 14.50 -6.30
CA LEU A 25 0.07 14.80 -4.87
C LEU A 25 1.29 15.61 -4.43
N GLU A 26 2.48 15.26 -4.93
CA GLU A 26 3.70 16.00 -4.61
C GLU A 26 3.66 17.42 -5.17
N ARG A 27 3.28 17.59 -6.44
CA ARG A 27 3.14 18.90 -7.08
C ARG A 27 2.16 19.80 -6.33
N ASP A 28 1.04 19.22 -5.89
CA ASP A 28 -0.02 19.94 -5.18
C ASP A 28 0.29 20.06 -3.67
N LYS A 29 1.54 19.79 -3.26
CA LYS A 29 2.08 19.87 -1.90
C LYS A 29 1.36 19.00 -0.87
N ASN A 30 0.66 17.97 -1.32
CA ASN A 30 0.01 16.98 -0.49
C ASN A 30 1.00 15.89 -0.04
N TYR A 31 2.07 16.32 0.62
CA TYR A 31 3.23 15.51 0.98
C TYR A 31 2.90 14.33 1.89
N LYS A 32 2.03 14.52 2.88
CA LYS A 32 1.66 13.47 3.84
C LYS A 32 1.00 12.28 3.14
N TYR A 33 0.06 12.54 2.23
CA TYR A 33 -0.61 11.47 1.50
C TYR A 33 0.24 10.93 0.35
N CYS A 34 1.11 11.75 -0.24
CA CYS A 34 2.15 11.27 -1.16
C CYS A 34 3.04 10.20 -0.48
N LEU A 35 3.55 10.49 0.73
CA LEU A 35 4.32 9.53 1.53
C LEU A 35 3.49 8.35 2.00
N LEU A 36 2.22 8.55 2.38
CA LEU A 36 1.38 7.48 2.90
C LEU A 36 1.14 6.40 1.85
N ILE A 37 0.77 6.83 0.63
CA ILE A 37 0.48 5.92 -0.46
C ILE A 37 1.80 5.28 -0.94
N SER A 38 2.86 6.06 -1.14
CA SER A 38 4.16 5.54 -1.56
C SER A 38 4.70 4.50 -0.58
N THR A 39 4.86 4.85 0.70
CA THR A 39 5.39 3.94 1.71
C THR A 39 4.49 2.73 1.89
N GLY A 40 3.17 2.92 1.89
CA GLY A 40 2.21 1.81 1.97
C GLY A 40 2.37 0.82 0.82
N VAL A 41 2.53 1.31 -0.41
CA VAL A 41 2.71 0.47 -1.60
C VAL A 41 4.07 -0.20 -1.54
N PHE A 42 5.18 0.52 -1.40
CA PHE A 42 6.52 -0.08 -1.45
C PHE A 42 6.82 -1.07 -0.31
N THR A 43 6.19 -0.92 0.87
CA THR A 43 6.44 -1.81 2.02
C THR A 43 5.40 -2.92 2.19
N GLY A 44 4.19 -2.70 1.66
CA GLY A 44 3.05 -3.60 1.89
C GLY A 44 2.72 -3.76 3.38
N LEU A 45 2.81 -2.69 4.18
CA LEU A 45 2.52 -2.68 5.63
C LEU A 45 1.05 -2.45 5.98
N ARG A 46 0.57 -2.95 7.14
CA ARG A 46 -0.86 -2.74 7.55
C ARG A 46 -0.95 -1.30 7.93
N ILE A 47 -2.11 -0.69 7.69
CA ILE A 47 -2.24 0.73 7.98
C ILE A 47 -1.91 1.04 9.44
N SER A 48 -2.23 0.13 10.37
CA SER A 48 -1.81 0.23 11.77
C SER A 48 -0.30 0.33 11.94
N ASP A 49 0.47 -0.53 11.26
CA ASP A 49 1.93 -0.57 11.33
C ASP A 49 2.56 0.62 10.56
N LEU A 50 2.02 0.92 9.38
CA LEU A 50 2.44 2.02 8.51
C LEU A 50 2.37 3.36 9.24
N LEU A 51 1.29 3.61 9.99
CA LEU A 51 1.09 4.86 10.71
C LEU A 51 2.08 5.09 11.85
N GLN A 52 2.75 4.04 12.33
CA GLN A 52 3.76 4.16 13.39
C GLN A 52 5.17 4.48 12.89
N LEU A 53 5.37 4.56 11.57
CA LEU A 53 6.70 4.79 11.01
C LEU A 53 7.22 6.20 11.34
N ARG A 54 8.52 6.27 11.62
CA ARG A 54 9.28 7.49 11.90
C ARG A 54 10.35 7.72 10.83
N PHE A 55 10.77 8.97 10.62
CA PHE A 55 11.79 9.29 9.62
C PHE A 55 13.14 8.65 9.92
N SER A 56 13.50 8.51 11.20
CA SER A 56 14.75 7.88 11.66
C SER A 56 14.90 6.43 11.20
N GLN A 57 13.80 5.74 10.90
CA GLN A 57 13.84 4.37 10.37
C GLN A 57 14.33 4.29 8.91
N PHE A 58 14.29 5.40 8.17
CA PHE A 58 14.71 5.47 6.76
C PHE A 58 16.06 6.16 6.56
N GLU A 59 16.59 6.80 7.60
CA GLU A 59 17.84 7.54 7.55
C GLU A 59 19.03 6.61 7.79
N GLY A 60 19.93 6.50 6.80
CA GLY A 60 21.11 5.64 6.87
C GLY A 60 20.85 4.12 6.86
N ASN A 61 19.62 3.66 7.09
CA ASN A 61 19.30 2.24 7.19
C ASN A 61 19.01 1.61 5.84
N GLU A 62 19.56 0.44 5.52
CA GLU A 62 19.19 -0.35 4.33
C GLU A 62 17.86 -1.10 4.48
N TYR A 63 17.49 -1.40 5.73
CA TYR A 63 16.32 -2.20 6.07
C TYR A 63 15.43 -1.47 7.06
N LEU A 64 14.13 -1.56 6.85
CA LEU A 64 13.11 -1.20 7.82
C LEU A 64 12.79 -2.43 8.66
N ILE A 65 13.03 -2.35 9.97
CA ILE A 65 12.70 -3.39 10.94
C ILE A 65 11.47 -2.93 11.73
N ILE A 66 10.42 -3.73 11.74
CA ILE A 66 9.19 -3.45 12.49
C ILE A 66 8.71 -4.69 13.24
N VAL A 67 8.01 -4.47 14.36
CA VAL A 67 7.22 -5.51 15.04
C VAL A 67 5.75 -5.28 14.66
N GLU A 68 5.16 -6.22 13.94
CA GLU A 68 3.77 -6.09 13.48
C GLU A 68 2.81 -6.08 14.66
N GLN A 69 1.89 -5.12 14.71
CA GLN A 69 0.97 -4.99 15.84
C GLN A 69 0.00 -6.16 15.95
N LYS A 70 -0.47 -6.69 14.81
CA LYS A 70 -1.48 -7.76 14.75
C LYS A 70 -0.90 -9.13 15.10
N THR A 71 0.27 -9.46 14.56
CA THR A 71 0.86 -10.80 14.65
C THR A 71 1.97 -10.87 15.69
N LYS A 72 2.48 -9.73 16.17
CA LYS A 72 3.65 -9.59 17.05
C LYS A 72 4.95 -10.14 16.47
N LYS A 73 4.98 -10.45 15.17
CA LYS A 73 6.18 -10.92 14.48
C LYS A 73 7.06 -9.75 14.04
N THR A 74 8.37 -9.94 14.12
CA THR A 74 9.34 -9.02 13.55
C THR A 74 9.43 -9.22 12.05
N ARG A 75 9.34 -8.13 11.28
CA ARG A 75 9.50 -8.12 9.83
C ARG A 75 10.66 -7.23 9.44
N LYS A 76 11.56 -7.75 8.61
CA LYS A 76 12.69 -7.02 8.00
C LYS A 76 12.34 -6.73 6.55
N ILE A 77 12.26 -5.47 6.18
CA ILE A 77 11.84 -5.01 4.84
C ILE A 77 13.01 -4.27 4.21
N LYS A 78 13.47 -4.70 3.03
CA LYS A 78 14.49 -3.95 2.29
C LYS A 78 13.90 -2.63 1.80
N ILE A 79 14.57 -1.52 2.06
CA ILE A 79 14.11 -0.19 1.64
C ILE A 79 14.44 -0.01 0.16
N ASN A 80 13.41 0.17 -0.66
CA ASN A 80 13.56 0.43 -2.08
C ASN A 80 14.24 1.80 -2.32
N PRO A 81 15.19 1.93 -3.27
CA PRO A 81 15.88 3.19 -3.55
C PRO A 81 14.95 4.36 -3.94
N ASP A 82 13.91 4.09 -4.73
CA ASP A 82 12.93 5.11 -5.12
C ASP A 82 12.14 5.58 -3.90
N LEU A 83 11.71 4.65 -3.04
CA LEU A 83 11.04 5.00 -1.78
C LEU A 83 11.92 5.87 -0.90
N ARG A 84 13.22 5.53 -0.76
CA ARG A 84 14.17 6.34 0.02
C ARG A 84 14.27 7.75 -0.56
N SER A 85 14.43 7.86 -1.89
CA SER A 85 14.51 9.15 -2.57
C SER A 85 13.26 10.02 -2.34
N ILE A 86 12.07 9.42 -2.46
CA ILE A 86 10.79 10.10 -2.20
C ILE A 86 10.71 10.57 -0.73
N ILE A 87 11.03 9.71 0.23
CA ILE A 87 10.98 10.06 1.67
C ILE A 87 11.94 11.21 1.98
N SER A 88 13.20 11.11 1.55
CA SER A 88 14.21 12.14 1.82
C SER A 88 13.83 13.49 1.19
N ARG A 89 13.39 13.49 -0.08
CA ARG A 89 12.97 14.70 -0.78
C ARG A 89 11.78 15.37 -0.10
N ILE A 90 10.74 14.60 0.23
CA ILE A 90 9.52 15.15 0.81
C ILE A 90 9.73 15.58 2.26
N LYS A 91 10.57 14.87 3.04
CA LYS A 91 10.94 15.29 4.41
C LYS A 91 11.50 16.72 4.43
N ILE A 92 12.38 17.03 3.47
CA ILE A 92 12.95 18.38 3.31
C ILE A 92 11.85 19.39 2.94
N GLN A 93 10.98 19.06 1.97
CA GLN A 93 9.88 19.94 1.56
C GLN A 93 8.84 20.18 2.66
N MET A 94 8.67 19.22 3.57
CA MET A 94 7.82 19.36 4.75
C MET A 94 8.47 20.18 5.88
N GLY A 95 9.77 20.53 5.77
CA GLY A 95 10.50 21.24 6.81
C GLY A 95 10.73 20.41 8.08
N VAL A 96 10.70 19.07 7.99
CA VAL A 96 10.85 18.20 9.16
C VAL A 96 12.33 18.06 9.51
N THR A 97 12.70 18.55 10.69
CA THR A 97 14.07 18.47 11.23
C THR A 97 14.24 17.35 12.25
N ASP A 98 13.18 17.00 13.00
CA ASP A 98 13.22 15.90 13.97
C ASP A 98 13.01 14.54 13.27
N ASN A 99 14.08 13.75 13.22
CA ASN A 99 14.07 12.40 12.66
C ASN A 99 13.20 11.45 13.46
N ASN A 100 13.02 11.70 14.76
CA ASN A 100 12.16 10.87 15.59
C ASN A 100 10.68 11.19 15.38
N GLN A 101 10.30 12.22 14.63
CA GLN A 101 8.90 12.49 14.32
C GLN A 101 8.26 11.33 13.55
N TYR A 102 6.98 11.03 13.86
CA TYR A 102 6.18 10.17 13.00
C TYR A 102 6.07 10.78 11.60
N ILE A 103 6.10 9.93 10.57
CA ILE A 103 5.88 10.37 9.18
C ILE A 103 4.43 10.85 9.01
N PHE A 104 3.49 10.19 9.68
CA PHE A 104 2.05 10.39 9.50
C PHE A 104 1.39 11.05 10.71
N VAL A 105 1.94 12.17 11.20
CA VAL A 105 1.39 12.91 12.36
C VAL A 105 0.00 13.48 12.11
N ASN A 106 -0.79 13.55 13.17
CA ASN A 106 -2.06 14.26 13.24
C ASN A 106 -1.85 15.79 13.20
N ARG A 107 -2.95 16.55 13.22
CA ARG A 107 -2.91 18.03 13.20
C ARG A 107 -2.19 18.66 14.41
N TYR A 108 -2.03 17.91 15.49
CA TYR A 108 -1.39 18.37 16.73
C TYR A 108 0.11 18.01 16.77
N GLY A 109 0.63 17.25 15.79
CA GLY A 109 2.04 16.87 15.71
C GLY A 109 2.49 15.76 16.69
N THR A 110 1.64 15.36 17.63
CA THR A 110 2.06 14.48 18.75
C THR A 110 1.84 12.99 18.52
N LYS A 111 0.83 12.63 17.73
CA LYS A 111 0.43 11.23 17.50
C LYS A 111 0.17 10.98 16.01
N PRO A 112 0.22 9.73 15.54
CA PRO A 112 -0.20 9.40 14.19
C PRO A 112 -1.66 9.76 13.90
N ILE A 113 -1.99 10.01 12.63
CA ILE A 113 -3.37 10.12 12.16
C ILE A 113 -4.13 8.82 12.39
N ASP A 114 -5.45 8.92 12.59
CA ASP A 114 -6.28 7.74 12.78
C ASP A 114 -6.53 6.97 11.47
N LYS A 115 -6.71 5.65 11.57
CA LYS A 115 -7.00 4.77 10.43
C LYS A 115 -8.31 5.16 9.73
N SER A 116 -9.35 5.51 10.47
CA SER A 116 -10.64 5.93 9.89
C SER A 116 -10.46 7.23 9.11
N TRP A 117 -9.69 8.17 9.67
CA TRP A 117 -9.36 9.43 9.02
C TRP A 117 -8.62 9.21 7.69
N VAL A 118 -7.65 8.29 7.67
CA VAL A 118 -6.98 7.87 6.43
C VAL A 118 -7.98 7.43 5.37
N ASN A 119 -8.89 6.51 5.71
CA ASN A 119 -9.83 5.97 4.72
C ASN A 119 -10.81 7.03 4.18
N VAL A 120 -11.25 7.97 5.02
CA VAL A 120 -12.08 9.11 4.59
C VAL A 120 -11.30 9.98 3.59
N ASN A 121 -10.06 10.34 3.94
CA ASN A 121 -9.24 11.20 3.09
C ASN A 121 -8.82 10.52 1.80
N LEU A 122 -8.55 9.20 1.80
CA LEU A 122 -8.26 8.47 0.57
C LEU A 122 -9.41 8.54 -0.43
N LYS A 123 -10.66 8.42 0.03
CA LYS A 123 -11.84 8.58 -0.84
C LYS A 123 -11.92 9.99 -1.42
N MET A 124 -11.68 11.00 -0.60
CA MET A 124 -11.67 12.41 -1.05
C MET A 124 -10.58 12.66 -2.08
N ILE A 125 -9.36 12.20 -1.82
CA ILE A 125 -8.22 12.31 -2.74
C ILE A 125 -8.54 11.61 -4.06
N PHE A 126 -9.02 10.38 -4.03
CA PHE A 126 -9.28 9.65 -5.27
C PHE A 126 -10.34 10.34 -6.12
N LYS A 127 -11.40 10.88 -5.48
CA LYS A 127 -12.40 11.71 -6.15
C LYS A 127 -11.78 13.00 -6.72
N GLN A 128 -10.97 13.71 -5.94
CA GLN A 128 -10.35 14.97 -6.35
C GLN A 128 -9.42 14.81 -7.55
N TYR A 129 -8.64 13.72 -7.59
CA TYR A 129 -7.65 13.48 -8.63
C TYR A 129 -8.18 12.62 -9.80
N GLY A 130 -9.48 12.30 -9.81
CA GLY A 130 -10.11 11.49 -10.85
C GLY A 130 -9.54 10.06 -10.91
N VAL A 131 -9.15 9.50 -9.78
CA VAL A 131 -8.61 8.14 -9.69
C VAL A 131 -9.75 7.16 -9.56
N GLU A 132 -10.02 6.45 -10.64
CA GLU A 132 -10.99 5.37 -10.66
C GLU A 132 -10.37 4.07 -10.13
N CYS A 133 -11.13 3.38 -9.29
CA CYS A 133 -10.77 2.07 -8.75
C CYS A 133 -12.04 1.24 -8.65
N GLU A 134 -11.95 -0.02 -9.05
CA GLU A 134 -13.04 -0.95 -8.82
C GLU A 134 -13.21 -1.24 -7.32
N GLY A 135 -14.45 -1.26 -6.83
CA GLY A 135 -14.74 -1.58 -5.44
C GLY A 135 -14.35 -0.47 -4.44
N ASN A 136 -14.11 -0.87 -3.19
CA ASN A 136 -13.97 0.09 -2.09
C ASN A 136 -12.55 0.66 -1.97
N ILE A 137 -12.43 1.98 -1.92
CA ILE A 137 -11.15 2.66 -1.61
C ILE A 137 -10.88 2.55 -0.11
N SER A 138 -9.76 1.90 0.23
CA SER A 138 -9.26 1.79 1.61
C SER A 138 -7.76 1.61 1.63
N SER A 139 -7.14 1.69 2.81
CA SER A 139 -5.71 1.44 2.99
C SER A 139 -5.24 0.04 2.56
N HIS A 140 -6.14 -0.94 2.42
CA HIS A 140 -5.77 -2.26 1.88
C HIS A 140 -5.33 -2.20 0.43
N LEU A 141 -5.73 -1.15 -0.29
CA LEU A 141 -5.34 -0.89 -1.67
C LEU A 141 -3.82 -0.88 -1.82
N PHE A 142 -3.08 -0.29 -0.88
CA PHE A 142 -1.63 -0.16 -0.98
C PHE A 142 -0.93 -1.53 -1.11
N ARG A 143 -1.31 -2.47 -0.24
CA ARG A 143 -0.82 -3.85 -0.29
C ARG A 143 -1.20 -4.55 -1.58
N LYS A 144 -2.44 -4.39 -2.03
CA LYS A 144 -2.90 -5.02 -3.25
C LYS A 144 -2.20 -4.46 -4.48
N THR A 145 -1.87 -3.17 -4.50
CA THR A 145 -1.06 -2.54 -5.55
C THR A 145 0.34 -3.16 -5.60
N LEU A 146 1.01 -3.33 -4.46
CA LEU A 146 2.29 -4.06 -4.42
C LEU A 146 2.13 -5.48 -4.97
N GLY A 147 1.14 -6.23 -4.45
CA GLY A 147 0.91 -7.60 -4.84
C GLY A 147 0.67 -7.75 -6.34
N ASN A 148 -0.25 -6.96 -6.90
CA ASN A 148 -0.53 -6.97 -8.34
C ASN A 148 0.68 -6.54 -9.17
N ARG A 149 1.49 -5.56 -8.71
CA ARG A 149 2.72 -5.19 -9.43
C ARG A 149 3.73 -6.32 -9.47
N VAL A 150 3.97 -6.98 -8.33
CA VAL A 150 4.87 -8.14 -8.24
C VAL A 150 4.39 -9.28 -9.13
N LEU A 151 3.09 -9.61 -9.10
CA LEU A 151 2.52 -10.64 -9.98
C LEU A 151 2.75 -10.29 -11.45
N LYS A 152 2.40 -9.07 -11.89
CA LYS A 152 2.58 -8.62 -13.27
C LYS A 152 4.06 -8.71 -13.71
N LEU A 153 5.00 -8.30 -12.85
CA LEU A 153 6.44 -8.36 -13.14
C LEU A 153 6.98 -9.79 -13.25
N ASN A 154 6.33 -10.74 -12.61
CA ASN A 154 6.71 -12.16 -12.63
C ASN A 154 5.75 -13.01 -13.47
N ASN A 155 5.05 -12.38 -14.43
CA ASN A 155 4.12 -13.05 -15.35
C ASN A 155 3.11 -13.98 -14.64
N PHE A 156 2.64 -13.57 -13.46
CA PHE A 156 1.68 -14.33 -12.64
C PHE A 156 2.14 -15.74 -12.27
N SER A 157 3.44 -15.98 -12.13
CA SER A 157 3.99 -17.29 -11.78
C SER A 157 3.56 -17.75 -10.38
N ASN A 158 3.51 -19.07 -10.16
CA ASN A 158 3.16 -19.63 -8.85
C ASN A 158 4.17 -19.22 -7.76
N GLU A 159 5.45 -19.13 -8.11
CA GLU A 159 6.53 -18.69 -7.23
C GLU A 159 6.26 -17.27 -6.73
N SER A 160 5.79 -16.37 -7.61
CA SER A 160 5.42 -15.01 -7.21
C SER A 160 4.25 -14.97 -6.22
N VAL A 161 3.30 -15.91 -6.31
CA VAL A 161 2.21 -16.04 -5.33
C VAL A 161 2.72 -16.54 -3.98
N VAL A 162 3.67 -17.49 -3.97
CA VAL A 162 4.31 -17.99 -2.74
C VAL A 162 5.09 -16.87 -2.06
N LEU A 163 5.91 -16.12 -2.81
CA LEU A 163 6.63 -14.95 -2.29
C LEU A 163 5.69 -13.92 -1.67
N LEU A 164 4.55 -13.64 -2.31
CA LEU A 164 3.55 -12.71 -1.79
C LEU A 164 2.81 -13.24 -0.56
N MET A 165 2.61 -14.55 -0.46
CA MET A 165 2.07 -15.18 0.75
C MET A 165 2.97 -14.93 1.95
N GLU A 166 4.27 -15.16 1.80
CA GLU A 166 5.27 -14.88 2.83
C GLU A 166 5.33 -13.39 3.16
N LEU A 167 5.36 -12.53 2.13
CA LEU A 167 5.41 -11.07 2.28
C LEU A 167 4.21 -10.52 3.07
N PHE A 168 3.01 -11.03 2.81
CA PHE A 168 1.80 -10.60 3.52
C PHE A 168 1.56 -11.33 4.85
N GLY A 169 2.32 -12.39 5.14
CA GLY A 169 2.15 -13.24 6.31
C GLY A 169 0.80 -13.97 6.29
N HIS A 170 0.37 -14.42 5.12
CA HIS A 170 -0.83 -15.25 4.98
C HIS A 170 -0.50 -16.71 5.30
N SER A 171 -1.42 -17.42 5.95
CA SER A 171 -1.20 -18.82 6.35
C SER A 171 -1.35 -19.83 5.20
N SER A 172 -1.85 -19.41 4.04
CA SER A 172 -1.96 -20.28 2.86
C SER A 172 -1.97 -19.50 1.55
N ILE A 173 -1.57 -20.19 0.48
CA ILE A 173 -1.59 -19.66 -0.90
C ILE A 173 -3.01 -19.27 -1.31
N SER A 174 -4.02 -20.06 -0.89
CA SER A 174 -5.43 -19.79 -1.17
C SER A 174 -5.88 -18.42 -0.64
N ILE A 175 -5.44 -18.05 0.57
CA ILE A 175 -5.72 -16.71 1.13
C ILE A 175 -5.10 -15.62 0.24
N THR A 176 -3.88 -15.81 -0.23
CA THR A 176 -3.21 -14.85 -1.13
C THR A 176 -3.89 -14.76 -2.50
N LYS A 177 -4.27 -15.90 -3.10
CA LYS A 177 -5.00 -15.92 -4.37
C LYS A 177 -6.34 -15.19 -4.28
N ASN A 178 -7.10 -15.44 -3.20
CA ASN A 178 -8.36 -14.74 -2.95
C ASN A 178 -8.14 -13.25 -2.66
N TYR A 179 -7.13 -12.92 -1.85
CA TYR A 179 -6.80 -11.54 -1.50
C TYR A 179 -6.44 -10.71 -2.74
N LEU A 180 -5.69 -11.27 -3.68
CA LEU A 180 -5.26 -10.60 -4.91
C LEU A 180 -6.24 -10.76 -6.09
N GLY A 181 -7.34 -11.50 -5.91
CA GLY A 181 -8.33 -11.76 -6.96
C GLY A 181 -7.83 -12.70 -8.07
N ILE A 182 -6.76 -13.47 -7.83
CA ILE A 182 -6.22 -14.43 -8.79
C ILE A 182 -7.22 -15.57 -9.02
N ARG A 183 -7.85 -16.07 -7.95
CA ARG A 183 -8.75 -17.23 -8.02
C ARG A 183 -9.93 -16.97 -8.95
N GLU A 184 -10.51 -15.77 -8.87
CA GLU A 184 -11.61 -15.34 -9.73
C GLU A 184 -11.16 -15.30 -11.20
N ARG A 185 -9.98 -14.72 -11.48
CA ARG A 185 -9.42 -14.68 -12.86
C ARG A 185 -9.14 -16.08 -13.41
N GLU A 186 -8.54 -16.96 -12.62
CA GLU A 186 -8.27 -18.35 -13.02
C GLU A 186 -9.57 -19.07 -13.39
N VAL A 187 -10.62 -18.94 -12.57
CA VAL A 187 -11.93 -19.54 -12.87
C VAL A 187 -12.53 -18.95 -14.15
N MET A 188 -12.46 -17.62 -14.33
CA MET A 188 -12.99 -16.98 -15.53
C MET A 188 -12.24 -17.41 -16.80
N SER A 189 -10.91 -17.56 -16.73
CA SER A 189 -10.09 -17.96 -17.89
C SER A 189 -10.40 -19.36 -18.42
N VAL A 190 -10.96 -20.25 -17.59
CA VAL A 190 -11.40 -21.58 -18.04
C VAL A 190 -12.49 -21.44 -19.10
N TYR A 191 -13.42 -20.51 -18.94
CA TYR A 191 -14.47 -20.27 -19.92
C TYR A 191 -13.91 -19.69 -21.23
N ASP A 192 -12.92 -18.80 -21.14
CA ASP A 192 -12.26 -18.20 -22.32
C ASP A 192 -11.39 -19.19 -23.12
N SER A 193 -10.91 -20.25 -22.45
CA SER A 193 -10.06 -21.28 -23.06
C SER A 193 -10.80 -22.29 -23.93
N LEU A 194 -12.13 -22.37 -23.79
CA LEU A 194 -12.97 -23.24 -24.62
C LEU A 194 -13.39 -22.46 -25.87
N ARG A 195 -12.65 -22.61 -26.97
CA ARG A 195 -12.99 -22.04 -28.29
C ARG A 195 -13.14 -23.15 -29.33
N ILE A 196 -14.11 -22.99 -30.23
CA ILE A 196 -14.27 -23.78 -31.46
C ILE A 196 -13.58 -23.01 -32.60
#